data_AF-A0A359HGX5-F1
#
_entry.id   AF-A0A359HGX5-F1
#
_cell.length_a   1.000
_cell.length_b   1.000
_cell.length_c   1.000
_cell.angle_alpha   90.00
_cell.angle_beta   90.00
_cell.angle_gamma   90.00
#
_symmetry.space_group_name_H-M   'P 1'
#
loop_
_entity.id
_entity.type
_entity.pdbx_description
1 polymer ?
#
loop_
_entity_poly.entity_id
_entity_poly.type
_entity_poly.pdbx_seq_one_letter_code
_entity_poly.pdbx_strand_id
1 'polypeptide(L)'
;MTIYTVAPDILAEGTWGSRKEELADKLVAQAEAHIPGLGQHTLTRLVLTPEEFRQRTHQTHHSFGGIPPVMGNKPPAHKTPIEGLWFIGAQSESAGGVLNVMLGAQKVAKRILKGE
;
A
#
# COMPACT_ATOMS: atom_id res chain seq x y z
N MET A 1 5.85 14.19 11.21
CA MET A 1 5.79 12.86 11.85
C MET A 1 4.69 12.05 11.19
N THR A 2 4.89 10.74 11.00
CA THR A 2 3.86 9.85 10.45
C THR A 2 3.29 8.99 11.57
N ILE A 3 1.97 9.02 11.72
CA ILE A 3 1.24 8.16 12.65
C ILE A 3 0.36 7.27 11.76
N TYR A 4 0.46 5.95 11.92
CA TYR A 4 -0.32 5.01 11.13
C TYR A 4 -0.66 3.76 11.95
N THR A 5 -1.66 3.04 11.49
CA THR A 5 -2.02 1.72 12.01
C THR A 5 -2.41 0.81 10.84
N VAL A 6 -2.47 -0.50 11.10
CA VAL A 6 -3.08 -1.44 10.18
C VAL A 6 -4.61 -1.25 10.24
N ALA A 7 -5.23 -1.13 9.07
CA ALA A 7 -6.66 -0.94 8.91
C ALA A 7 -7.21 -1.85 7.79
N PRO A 8 -8.51 -2.18 7.82
CA PRO A 8 -9.13 -2.90 6.71
C PRO A 8 -9.18 -2.03 5.45
N ASP A 9 -9.25 -2.65 4.26
CA ASP A 9 -9.41 -1.88 3.01
C ASP A 9 -10.80 -1.22 2.91
N ILE A 10 -11.82 -1.90 3.44
CA ILE A 10 -13.23 -1.47 3.48
C ILE A 10 -13.70 -1.48 4.94
N LEU A 11 -14.38 -0.42 5.37
CA LEU A 11 -14.97 -0.35 6.71
C LEU A 11 -16.23 -1.20 6.79
N ALA A 12 -16.46 -1.82 7.95
CA ALA A 12 -17.72 -2.54 8.22
C ALA A 12 -18.93 -1.58 8.27
N GLU A 13 -18.71 -0.36 8.77
CA GLU A 13 -19.74 0.67 8.91
C GLU A 13 -19.19 2.05 8.52
N GLY A 14 -19.95 2.75 7.65
CA GLY A 14 -19.59 4.05 7.10
C GLY A 14 -18.58 3.97 5.95
N THR A 15 -18.01 5.11 5.56
CA THR A 15 -16.96 5.19 4.54
C THR A 15 -15.69 5.79 5.11
N TRP A 16 -14.57 5.57 4.42
CA TRP A 16 -13.30 6.21 4.77
C TRP A 16 -13.44 7.73 4.74
N GLY A 17 -14.04 8.28 3.68
CA GLY A 17 -14.37 9.71 3.60
C GLY A 17 -15.17 10.24 4.78
N SER A 18 -16.20 9.51 5.25
CA SER A 18 -17.06 9.98 6.34
C SER A 18 -16.44 9.88 7.74
N ARG A 19 -15.42 9.02 7.91
CA ARG A 19 -14.82 8.71 9.22
C ARG A 19 -13.35 9.13 9.37
N LYS A 20 -12.74 9.67 8.31
CA LYS A 20 -11.28 9.91 8.27
C LYS A 20 -10.77 10.76 9.44
N GLU A 21 -11.46 11.86 9.77
CA GLU A 21 -10.98 12.79 10.79
C GLU A 21 -11.12 12.19 12.19
N GLU A 22 -12.27 11.60 12.48
CA GLU A 22 -12.54 10.88 13.74
C GLU A 22 -11.51 9.77 14.00
N LEU A 23 -11.20 8.96 12.98
CA LEU A 23 -10.24 7.87 13.11
C LEU A 23 -8.80 8.38 13.25
N ALA A 24 -8.43 9.45 12.55
CA ALA A 24 -7.10 10.03 12.69
C ALA A 24 -6.92 10.77 14.02
N ASP A 25 -7.98 11.37 14.59
CA ASP A 25 -7.95 11.94 15.95
C ASP A 25 -7.69 10.84 16.99
N LYS A 26 -8.31 9.67 16.84
CA LYS A 26 -8.02 8.51 17.69
C LYS A 26 -6.55 8.08 17.60
N LEU A 27 -5.96 8.06 16.40
CA LEU A 27 -4.54 7.74 16.24
C LEU A 27 -3.62 8.78 16.89
N VAL A 28 -3.94 10.07 16.74
CA VAL A 28 -3.19 11.14 17.41
C VAL A 28 -3.29 11.00 18.92
N ALA A 29 -4.47 10.72 19.46
CA ALA A 29 -4.66 10.52 20.91
C ALA A 29 -3.82 9.35 21.45
N GLN A 30 -3.69 8.24 20.69
CA GLN A 30 -2.80 7.13 21.07
C GLN A 30 -1.33 7.56 21.07
N ALA A 31 -0.90 8.33 20.08
CA ALA A 31 0.48 8.83 20.02
C ALA A 31 0.77 9.87 21.12
N GLU A 32 -0.21 10.72 21.46
CA GLU A 32 -0.07 11.79 22.45
C GLU A 32 0.11 11.26 23.88
N ALA A 33 -0.37 10.05 24.17
CA ALA A 33 -0.05 9.34 25.42
C ALA A 33 1.46 9.12 25.61
N HIS A 34 2.24 9.14 24.53
CA HIS A 34 3.70 9.00 24.55
C HIS A 34 4.44 10.29 24.15
N ILE A 35 3.76 11.22 23.48
CA ILE A 35 4.30 12.48 22.98
C ILE A 35 3.35 13.61 23.42
N PRO A 36 3.46 14.10 24.67
CA PRO A 36 2.54 15.11 25.19
C PRO A 36 2.54 16.40 24.36
N GLY A 37 1.35 16.96 24.12
CA GLY A 37 1.17 18.21 23.36
C GLY A 37 1.21 18.02 21.84
N LEU A 38 1.27 16.77 21.36
CA LEU A 38 1.34 16.47 19.93
C LEU A 38 0.20 17.11 19.13
N GLY A 39 -1.05 16.93 19.57
CA GLY A 39 -2.21 17.53 18.90
C GLY A 39 -2.13 19.05 18.90
N GLN A 40 -1.84 19.64 20.06
CA GLN A 40 -1.75 21.09 20.26
C GLN A 40 -0.68 21.75 19.37
N HIS A 41 0.45 21.08 19.15
CA HIS A 41 1.56 21.60 18.35
C HIS A 41 1.52 21.19 16.88
N THR A 42 0.45 20.55 16.41
CA THR A 42 0.30 20.17 14.99
C THR A 42 -0.07 21.40 14.15
N LEU A 43 0.89 21.91 13.36
CA LEU A 43 0.67 23.05 12.46
C LEU A 43 -0.04 22.66 11.15
N THR A 44 0.15 21.43 10.70
CA THR A 44 -0.41 20.92 9.44
C THR A 44 -0.61 19.43 9.54
N ARG A 45 -1.70 18.95 8.95
CA ARG A 45 -2.07 17.53 8.94
C ARG A 45 -2.55 17.14 7.56
N LEU A 46 -2.13 15.96 7.12
CA LEU A 46 -2.69 15.25 5.98
C LEU A 46 -3.12 13.88 6.46
N VAL A 47 -4.39 13.55 6.25
CA VAL A 47 -4.93 12.20 6.51
C VAL A 47 -4.97 11.46 5.18
N LEU A 48 -4.43 10.25 5.16
CA LEU A 48 -4.50 9.33 4.02
C LEU A 48 -5.17 8.04 4.45
N THR A 49 -6.29 7.74 3.80
CA THR A 49 -7.11 6.55 4.03
C THR A 49 -6.82 5.49 2.96
N PRO A 50 -7.19 4.21 3.19
CA PRO A 50 -7.15 3.18 2.16
C PRO A 50 -7.87 3.58 0.85
N GLU A 51 -8.95 4.34 0.93
CA GLU A 51 -9.67 4.85 -0.25
C GLU A 51 -8.81 5.81 -1.09
N GLU A 52 -8.14 6.77 -0.46
CA GLU A 52 -7.22 7.69 -1.15
C GLU A 52 -5.97 6.95 -1.67
N PHE A 53 -5.51 5.93 -0.95
CA PHE A 53 -4.42 5.06 -1.42
C PHE A 53 -4.79 4.31 -2.70
N ARG A 54 -6.00 3.73 -2.77
CA ARG A 54 -6.52 3.06 -3.97
C ARG A 54 -6.55 4.00 -5.17
N GLN A 55 -7.06 5.22 -4.98
CA GLN A 55 -7.11 6.22 -6.04
C GLN A 55 -5.72 6.60 -6.55
N ARG A 56 -4.77 6.84 -5.64
CA ARG A 56 -3.38 7.21 -5.98
C ARG A 56 -2.61 6.09 -6.68
N THR A 57 -2.92 4.84 -6.37
CA THR A 57 -2.19 3.67 -6.88
C THR A 57 -2.95 2.93 -7.98
N HIS A 58 -4.11 3.46 -8.40
CA HIS A 58 -5.01 2.85 -9.38
C HIS A 58 -5.34 1.38 -9.04
N GLN A 59 -5.68 1.12 -7.76
CA GLN A 59 -6.01 -0.21 -7.26
C GLN A 59 -7.49 -0.32 -6.88
N THR A 60 -8.10 -1.49 -7.13
CA THR A 60 -9.46 -1.79 -6.66
C THR A 60 -9.47 -2.21 -5.19
N HIS A 61 -8.39 -2.83 -4.72
CA HIS A 61 -8.20 -3.25 -3.35
C HIS A 61 -6.76 -2.93 -2.95
N HIS A 62 -6.57 -2.36 -1.77
CA HIS A 62 -5.25 -2.01 -1.28
C HIS A 62 -4.80 -2.95 -0.16
N SER A 63 -3.55 -3.42 -0.27
CA SER A 63 -2.77 -3.86 0.89
C SER A 63 -1.44 -3.13 0.89
N PHE A 64 -0.98 -2.71 2.08
CA PHE A 64 0.25 -1.92 2.24
C PHE A 64 1.49 -2.64 1.64
N GLY A 65 1.45 -3.97 1.56
CA GLY A 65 2.49 -4.83 1.02
C GLY A 65 2.23 -5.39 -0.37
N GLY A 66 1.35 -4.80 -1.18
CA GLY A 66 1.06 -5.32 -2.53
C GLY A 66 -0.06 -6.37 -2.52
N ILE A 67 0.23 -7.62 -2.89
CA ILE A 67 -0.75 -8.71 -2.85
C ILE A 67 -0.82 -9.31 -1.43
N PRO A 68 -2.02 -9.42 -0.82
CA PRO A 68 -2.18 -10.10 0.45
C PRO A 68 -1.81 -11.59 0.33
N PRO A 69 -1.07 -12.17 1.29
CA PRO A 69 -0.69 -13.58 1.25
C PRO A 69 -1.91 -14.45 1.57
N VAL A 70 -2.68 -14.80 0.54
CA VAL A 70 -3.80 -15.75 0.65
C VAL A 70 -3.26 -17.16 0.43
N MET A 71 -3.47 -18.05 1.40
CA MET A 71 -3.00 -19.43 1.34
C MET A 71 -3.53 -20.12 0.07
N GLY A 72 -2.62 -20.72 -0.71
CA GLY A 72 -2.95 -21.39 -1.96
C GLY A 72 -2.97 -20.50 -3.20
N ASN A 73 -2.99 -19.16 -3.05
CA ASN A 73 -2.93 -18.25 -4.19
C ASN A 73 -1.48 -18.01 -4.61
N LYS A 74 -1.23 -18.09 -5.92
CA LYS A 74 0.06 -17.68 -6.51
C LYS A 74 -0.04 -16.24 -7.00
N PRO A 75 0.98 -15.39 -6.75
CA PRO A 75 1.00 -14.06 -7.31
C PRO A 75 1.15 -14.12 -8.84
N PRO A 76 0.65 -13.11 -9.58
CA PRO A 76 0.81 -13.03 -11.03
C PRO A 76 2.30 -13.02 -11.43
N ALA A 77 2.68 -13.91 -12.34
CA ALA A 77 4.07 -14.01 -12.81
C ALA A 77 4.51 -12.76 -13.58
N HIS A 78 5.83 -12.54 -13.66
CA HIS A 78 6.37 -11.43 -14.43
C HIS A 78 6.13 -11.53 -15.93
N LYS A 79 6.27 -12.74 -16.49
CA LYS A 79 6.09 -13.01 -17.92
C LYS A 79 4.61 -13.19 -18.19
N THR A 80 4.03 -12.34 -19.04
CA THR A 80 2.64 -12.47 -19.44
C THR A 80 2.51 -13.40 -20.66
N PRO A 81 1.30 -13.88 -20.99
CA PRO A 81 1.05 -14.61 -22.24
C PRO A 81 1.17 -13.75 -23.50
N ILE A 82 1.22 -12.42 -23.37
CA ILE A 82 1.33 -11.49 -24.50
C ILE A 82 2.82 -11.22 -24.76
N GLU A 83 3.25 -11.45 -25.99
CA GLU A 83 4.63 -11.22 -26.40
C GLU A 83 5.03 -9.76 -26.20
N GLY A 84 6.21 -9.55 -25.62
CA GLY A 84 6.73 -8.21 -25.32
C GLY A 84 6.09 -7.51 -24.10
N LEU A 85 5.04 -8.08 -23.50
CA LEU A 85 4.39 -7.51 -22.32
C LEU A 85 4.83 -8.20 -21.03
N TRP A 86 5.31 -7.40 -20.07
CA TRP A 86 5.79 -7.85 -18.76
C TRP A 86 5.02 -7.17 -17.63
N PHE A 87 4.77 -7.92 -16.56
CA PHE A 87 4.05 -7.42 -15.39
C PHE A 87 5.00 -7.30 -14.19
N ILE A 88 5.21 -6.08 -13.71
CA ILE A 88 6.14 -5.76 -12.62
C ILE A 88 5.47 -4.92 -11.55
N GLY A 89 6.08 -4.86 -10.37
CA GLY A 89 5.62 -4.02 -9.26
C GLY A 89 5.01 -4.83 -8.13
N ALA A 90 4.42 -4.12 -7.17
CA ALA A 90 3.93 -4.72 -5.92
C ALA A 90 2.77 -5.72 -6.13
N GLN A 91 2.13 -5.69 -7.30
CA GLN A 91 1.03 -6.57 -7.68
C GLN A 91 1.48 -7.79 -8.51
N SER A 92 2.78 -7.98 -8.74
CA SER A 92 3.30 -9.18 -9.39
C SER A 92 3.96 -10.12 -8.38
N GLU A 93 4.61 -11.19 -8.86
CA GLU A 93 5.45 -12.10 -8.07
C GLU A 93 6.62 -11.42 -7.35
N SER A 94 6.85 -10.12 -7.57
CA SER A 94 7.74 -9.33 -6.72
C SER A 94 7.21 -9.17 -5.29
N ALA A 95 5.89 -9.16 -5.09
CA ALA A 95 5.25 -8.67 -3.87
C ALA A 95 5.64 -7.22 -3.52
N GLY A 96 5.10 -6.69 -2.43
CA GLY A 96 5.36 -5.30 -2.03
C GLY A 96 6.67 -5.10 -1.29
N GLY A 97 6.92 -3.83 -0.97
CA GLY A 97 8.19 -3.34 -0.43
C GLY A 97 9.10 -2.82 -1.53
N VAL A 98 9.77 -1.70 -1.26
CA VAL A 98 10.63 -1.00 -2.23
C VAL A 98 11.71 -1.94 -2.78
N LEU A 99 12.40 -2.65 -1.89
CA LEU A 99 13.48 -3.58 -2.27
C LEU A 99 12.98 -4.68 -3.22
N ASN A 100 11.87 -5.32 -2.86
CA ASN A 100 11.28 -6.41 -3.63
C ASN A 100 10.88 -5.96 -5.04
N VAL A 101 10.23 -4.80 -5.15
CA VAL A 101 9.85 -4.22 -6.44
C VAL A 101 11.07 -3.88 -7.29
N MET A 102 12.12 -3.29 -6.69
CA MET A 102 13.37 -2.97 -7.41
C MET A 102 14.07 -4.22 -7.94
N LEU A 103 14.19 -5.27 -7.10
CA LEU A 103 14.82 -6.53 -7.50
C LEU A 103 14.00 -7.26 -8.57
N GLY A 104 12.67 -7.25 -8.44
CA GLY A 104 11.77 -7.82 -9.45
C GLY A 104 11.92 -7.13 -10.81
N ALA A 105 11.94 -5.80 -10.83
CA ALA A 105 12.19 -5.03 -12.05
C ALA A 105 13.57 -5.35 -12.65
N GLN A 106 14.63 -5.40 -11.83
CA GLN A 106 15.97 -5.76 -12.29
C GLN A 106 16.01 -7.18 -12.88
N LYS A 107 15.31 -8.14 -12.25
CA LYS A 107 15.20 -9.52 -12.73
C LYS A 107 14.55 -9.56 -14.11
N VAL A 108 13.44 -8.86 -14.30
CA VAL A 108 12.74 -8.78 -15.60
C VAL A 108 13.63 -8.14 -16.66
N ALA A 109 14.29 -7.03 -16.36
CA ALA A 109 15.21 -6.38 -17.31
C ALA A 109 16.31 -7.34 -17.79
N LYS A 110 16.91 -8.13 -16.88
CA LYS A 110 17.91 -9.15 -17.24
C LYS A 110 17.35 -10.26 -18.13
N ARG A 111 16.07 -10.63 -17.99
CA ARG A 111 15.42 -11.65 -18.82
C ARG A 111 15.18 -11.12 -20.23
N ILE A 112 14.67 -9.89 -20.34
CA ILE A 112 14.48 -9.19 -21.62
C ILE A 112 15.82 -9.08 -22.38
N LEU A 113 16.90 -8.68 -21.71
CA LEU A 113 18.23 -8.57 -22.33
C LEU A 113 18.82 -9.91 -22.80
N LYS A 114 18.31 -11.04 -22.28
CA LYS A 114 18.68 -12.39 -22.72
C LYS A 114 17.80 -12.91 -23.86
N GLY A 115 16.77 -12.17 -24.27
CA GLY A 115 15.82 -12.59 -25.30
C GLY A 115 14.79 -13.61 -24.82
N GLU A 116 14.51 -13.67 -23.51
CA GLU A 116 13.31 -14.38 -22.98
C GLU A 116 12.02 -13.62 -23.28
#